data_AF-M5RK82-F1
#
_entry.id   AF-M5RK82-F1
#
_cell.length_a   1.000
_cell.length_b   1.000
_cell.length_c   1.000
_cell.angle_alpha   90.00
_cell.angle_beta   90.00
_cell.angle_gamma   90.00
#
_symmetry.space_group_name_H-M   'P 1'
#
loop_
_entity.id
_entity.type
_entity.pdbx_description
1 polymer ?
#
loop_
_entity_poly.entity_id
_entity_poly.type
_entity_poly.pdbx_seq_one_letter_code
_entity_poly.pdbx_strand_id
1 'polypeptide(L)'
;MVFALAGFVAFSTGTSWGTMAILTPLSVTLSLDLDPSGGPGGAICLATTGSVLAGAIFGDHCSPISDTTVLSSRACGCDHLQHVRTQMPYALTVAVVCVVLGSIPAVLGVSPWICLIMGIVALTGIVRFVGKPDSDFESPTERL
;
A
#
# COMPACT_ATOMS: atom_id res chain seq x y z
N MET A 1 13.15 0.73 -3.30
CA MET A 1 13.51 -0.61 -2.76
C MET A 1 12.90 -0.85 -1.38
N VAL A 2 13.00 0.08 -0.44
CA VAL A 2 12.41 -0.04 0.93
C VAL A 2 10.93 -0.44 0.91
N PHE A 3 10.10 0.19 0.07
CA PHE A 3 8.69 -0.17 -0.11
C PHE A 3 8.50 -1.66 -0.46
N ALA A 4 9.25 -2.17 -1.44
CA ALA A 4 9.13 -3.55 -1.90
C ALA A 4 9.62 -4.54 -0.84
N LEU A 5 10.70 -4.21 -0.13
CA LEU A 5 11.23 -5.01 0.98
C LEU A 5 10.22 -5.10 2.13
N ALA A 6 9.66 -3.96 2.55
CA ALA A 6 8.63 -3.92 3.57
C ALA A 6 7.36 -4.68 3.14
N GLY A 7 6.93 -4.51 1.88
CA GLY A 7 5.81 -5.27 1.33
C GLY A 7 6.05 -6.77 1.31
N PHE A 8 7.23 -7.22 0.91
CA PHE A 8 7.57 -8.64 0.88
C PHE A 8 7.60 -9.26 2.29
N VAL A 9 8.21 -8.56 3.26
CA VAL A 9 8.27 -9.02 4.66
C VAL A 9 6.87 -9.06 5.26
N ALA A 10 6.06 -8.01 5.10
CA ALA A 10 4.70 -7.96 5.62
C ALA A 10 3.78 -8.99 4.95
N PHE A 11 3.92 -9.20 3.64
CA PHE A 11 3.18 -10.24 2.93
C PHE A 11 3.51 -11.64 3.46
N SER A 12 4.80 -11.90 3.70
CA SER A 12 5.30 -13.20 4.15
C SER A 12 5.03 -13.48 5.63
N THR A 13 4.90 -12.44 6.45
CA THR A 13 4.63 -12.55 7.90
C THR A 13 3.18 -12.33 8.27
N GLY A 14 2.38 -11.74 7.38
CA GLY A 14 0.97 -11.39 7.63
C GLY A 14 0.78 -10.28 8.65
N THR A 15 1.79 -9.40 8.85
CA THR A 15 1.70 -8.32 9.83
C THR A 15 2.37 -7.03 9.36
N SER A 16 1.58 -5.95 9.34
CA SER A 16 2.07 -4.59 9.10
C SER A 16 2.88 -4.05 10.27
N TRP A 17 2.32 -4.10 11.49
CA TRP A 17 2.97 -3.57 12.69
C TRP A 17 4.28 -4.27 13.04
N GLY A 18 4.35 -5.59 12.90
CA GLY A 18 5.60 -6.34 13.11
C GLY A 18 6.68 -5.93 12.10
N THR A 19 6.30 -5.76 10.84
CA THR A 19 7.20 -5.29 9.79
C THR A 19 7.68 -3.86 10.06
N MET A 20 6.79 -2.95 10.45
CA MET A 20 7.16 -1.57 10.79
C MET A 20 8.08 -1.52 12.01
N ALA A 21 7.83 -2.33 13.04
CA ALA A 21 8.65 -2.38 14.24
C ALA A 21 10.10 -2.78 13.94
N ILE A 22 10.31 -3.70 12.99
CA ILE A 22 11.64 -4.16 12.59
C ILE A 22 12.29 -3.18 11.59
N LEU A 23 11.58 -2.80 10.54
CA LEU A 23 12.17 -2.07 9.41
C LEU A 23 12.30 -0.57 9.63
N THR A 24 11.44 0.06 10.43
CA THR A 24 11.51 1.51 10.68
C THR A 24 12.84 1.91 11.32
N PRO A 25 13.28 1.34 12.46
CA PRO A 25 14.54 1.77 13.08
C PRO A 25 15.75 1.52 12.16
N LEU A 26 15.76 0.40 11.43
CA LEU A 26 16.84 0.07 10.48
C LEU A 26 16.89 1.06 9.31
N SER A 27 15.74 1.30 8.67
CA SER A 27 15.67 2.13 7.45
C SER A 27 15.84 3.61 7.78
N VAL A 28 15.26 4.08 8.89
CA VAL A 28 15.40 5.47 9.33
C VAL A 28 16.83 5.78 9.72
N THR A 29 17.50 4.92 10.50
CA THR A 29 18.91 5.14 10.89
C THR A 29 19.79 5.22 9.64
N LEU A 30 19.63 4.28 8.70
CA LEU A 30 20.35 4.33 7.43
C LEU A 30 20.06 5.61 6.63
N SER A 31 18.81 6.07 6.63
CA SER A 31 18.43 7.30 5.92
C SER A 31 19.07 8.56 6.51
N LEU A 32 19.27 8.60 7.83
CA LEU A 32 19.95 9.70 8.53
C LEU A 32 21.45 9.69 8.26
N ASP A 33 22.07 8.51 8.17
CA ASP A 33 23.48 8.38 7.82
C ASP A 33 23.77 8.77 6.37
N LEU A 34 22.81 8.53 5.46
CA LEU A 34 22.91 8.90 4.04
C LEU A 34 22.66 10.38 3.76
N ASP A 35 21.87 11.07 4.60
CA ASP A 35 21.64 12.51 4.53
C ASP A 35 21.71 13.16 5.92
N PRO A 36 22.93 13.32 6.49
CA PRO A 36 23.10 13.92 7.81
C PRO A 36 22.64 15.38 7.87
N SER A 37 22.68 16.08 6.73
CA SER A 37 22.25 17.49 6.61
C SER A 37 20.74 17.66 6.68
N GLY A 38 19.97 16.74 6.09
CA GLY A 38 18.51 16.79 6.11
C GLY A 38 17.92 16.38 7.46
N GLY A 39 18.61 15.49 8.19
CA GLY A 39 18.15 14.99 9.48
C GLY A 39 16.77 14.30 9.41
N PRO A 40 16.06 14.18 10.54
CA PRO A 40 14.78 13.45 10.60
C PRO A 40 13.67 14.05 9.72
N GLY A 41 13.72 15.37 9.47
CA GLY A 41 12.79 16.07 8.58
C GLY A 41 13.24 16.12 7.11
N GLY A 42 14.40 15.56 6.80
CA GLY A 42 14.96 15.54 5.45
C GLY A 42 14.11 14.72 4.49
N ALA A 43 14.15 15.08 3.21
CA ALA A 43 13.36 14.41 2.17
C ALA A 43 13.65 12.91 2.11
N ILE A 44 14.91 12.50 2.31
CA ILE A 44 15.34 11.10 2.28
C ILE A 44 14.76 10.31 3.47
N CYS A 45 14.81 10.87 4.68
CA CYS A 45 14.24 10.26 5.88
C CYS A 45 12.71 10.13 5.77
N LEU A 46 12.02 11.19 5.33
CA LEU A 46 10.57 11.18 5.15
C LEU A 46 10.13 10.18 4.07
N ALA A 47 10.81 10.16 2.92
CA ALA A 47 10.51 9.22 1.84
C ALA A 47 10.77 7.76 2.27
N THR A 48 11.82 7.52 3.06
CA THR A 48 12.14 6.20 3.61
C THR A 48 11.08 5.74 4.60
N THR A 49 10.70 6.60 5.54
CA THR A 49 9.65 6.31 6.54
C THR A 49 8.32 6.03 5.86
N GLY A 50 7.91 6.88 4.91
CA GLY A 50 6.71 6.66 4.11
C GLY A 50 6.76 5.36 3.32
N SER A 51 7.93 4.98 2.78
CA SER A 51 8.12 3.72 2.06
C SER A 51 7.97 2.49 2.96
N VAL A 52 8.48 2.53 4.19
CA VAL A 52 8.28 1.43 5.17
C VAL A 52 6.79 1.29 5.50
N LEU A 53 6.12 2.40 5.82
CA LEU A 53 4.71 2.41 6.19
C LEU A 53 3.83 1.88 5.05
N ALA A 54 3.99 2.44 3.86
CA ALA A 54 3.19 2.07 2.70
C ALA A 54 3.45 0.61 2.27
N GLY A 55 4.71 0.18 2.28
CA GLY A 55 5.08 -1.19 1.93
C GLY A 55 4.50 -2.20 2.93
N ALA A 56 4.65 -1.95 4.23
CA ALA A 56 4.14 -2.83 5.27
C ALA A 56 2.61 -2.98 5.22
N ILE A 57 1.87 -1.88 4.98
CA ILE A 57 0.40 -1.93 4.82
C ILE A 57 0.03 -2.71 3.56
N PHE A 58 0.68 -2.44 2.43
CA PHE A 58 0.43 -3.15 1.19
C PHE A 58 0.61 -4.66 1.33
N GLY A 59 1.73 -5.10 1.92
CA GLY A 59 2.02 -6.52 2.09
C GLY A 59 1.03 -7.23 2.99
N ASP A 60 0.69 -6.63 4.13
CA ASP A 60 -0.29 -7.16 5.08
C ASP A 60 -1.68 -7.31 4.45
N HIS A 61 -2.14 -6.27 3.73
CA HIS A 61 -3.47 -6.23 3.09
C HIS A 61 -3.70 -7.35 2.06
N CYS A 62 -2.66 -7.76 1.34
CA CYS A 62 -2.77 -8.82 0.33
C CYS A 62 -2.30 -10.20 0.83
N SER A 63 -1.85 -10.32 2.08
CA SER A 63 -1.36 -11.57 2.63
C SER A 63 -2.49 -12.56 2.94
N PRO A 64 -2.42 -13.83 2.48
CA PRO A 64 -3.37 -14.89 2.85
C PRO A 64 -3.23 -15.38 4.29
N ILE A 65 -2.21 -14.95 5.02
CA ILE A 65 -1.96 -15.40 6.40
C ILE A 65 -2.16 -14.27 7.42
N SER A 66 -2.53 -13.08 6.96
CA SER A 66 -2.77 -11.94 7.84
C SER A 66 -4.06 -12.09 8.64
N ASP A 67 -3.99 -11.82 9.95
CA ASP A 67 -5.14 -11.81 10.85
C ASP A 67 -6.23 -10.84 10.37
N THR A 68 -5.85 -9.69 9.83
CA THR A 68 -6.77 -8.68 9.29
C THR A 68 -7.51 -9.21 8.08
N THR A 69 -6.81 -9.91 7.18
CA THR A 69 -7.39 -10.54 5.99
C THR A 69 -8.33 -11.69 6.37
N VAL A 70 -7.93 -12.52 7.34
CA VAL A 70 -8.78 -13.60 7.87
C VAL A 70 -10.05 -13.03 8.48
N LEU A 71 -9.94 -12.04 9.37
CA LEU A 71 -11.08 -11.42 10.03
C LEU A 71 -12.03 -10.76 9.02
N SER A 72 -11.48 -10.06 8.01
CA SER A 72 -12.26 -9.41 6.95
C SER A 72 -13.02 -10.44 6.12
N SER A 73 -12.37 -11.53 5.69
CA SER A 73 -13.03 -12.59 4.92
C SER A 73 -14.19 -13.26 5.69
N ARG A 74 -14.00 -13.48 6.99
CA ARG A 74 -15.02 -14.05 7.89
C ARG A 74 -16.17 -13.07 8.12
N ALA A 75 -15.89 -11.79 8.35
CA ALA A 75 -16.90 -10.76 8.53
C ALA A 75 -17.77 -10.59 7.27
N CYS A 76 -17.19 -10.76 6.07
CA CYS A 76 -17.91 -10.75 4.80
C CYS A 76 -18.61 -12.07 4.45
N GLY A 77 -18.44 -13.13 5.25
CA GLY A 77 -19.04 -14.45 4.99
C GLY A 77 -18.57 -15.13 3.70
N CYS A 78 -17.39 -14.77 3.19
CA CYS A 78 -16.84 -15.26 1.92
C CYS A 78 -15.68 -16.24 2.13
N ASP A 79 -15.38 -17.03 1.10
CA ASP A 79 -14.19 -17.88 1.12
C ASP A 79 -12.92 -17.03 1.22
N HIS A 80 -12.01 -17.44 2.10
CA HIS A 80 -10.82 -16.67 2.42
C HIS A 80 -9.90 -16.48 1.20
N LEU A 81 -9.70 -17.54 0.41
CA LEU A 81 -8.83 -17.45 -0.77
C LEU A 81 -9.49 -16.61 -1.87
N GLN A 82 -10.81 -16.66 -1.99
CA GLN A 82 -11.55 -15.76 -2.89
C GLN A 82 -11.45 -14.29 -2.46
N HIS A 83 -11.53 -14.00 -1.16
CA HIS A 83 -11.31 -12.66 -0.63
C HIS A 83 -9.92 -12.13 -1.04
N VAL A 84 -8.86 -12.89 -0.78
CA VAL A 84 -7.50 -12.49 -1.15
C VAL A 84 -7.35 -12.29 -2.65
N ARG A 85 -7.86 -13.24 -3.45
CA ARG A 85 -7.76 -13.19 -4.92
C ARG A 85 -8.46 -11.97 -5.51
N THR A 86 -9.58 -11.55 -4.94
CA THR A 86 -10.31 -10.36 -5.41
C THR A 86 -9.61 -9.08 -4.96
N GLN A 87 -8.96 -9.05 -3.79
CA GLN A 87 -8.22 -7.88 -3.30
C GLN A 87 -6.87 -7.66 -4.01
N MET A 88 -6.18 -8.72 -4.41
CA MET A 88 -4.82 -8.65 -4.95
C MET A 88 -4.67 -7.73 -6.18
N PRO A 89 -5.56 -7.75 -7.19
CA PRO A 89 -5.48 -6.82 -8.31
C PRO A 89 -5.57 -5.34 -7.91
N TYR A 90 -6.41 -5.01 -6.93
CA TYR A 90 -6.53 -3.64 -6.41
C TYR A 90 -5.27 -3.23 -5.65
N ALA A 91 -4.77 -4.11 -4.77
CA ALA A 91 -3.56 -3.86 -4.00
C ALA A 91 -2.34 -3.65 -4.91
N LEU A 92 -2.17 -4.49 -5.94
CA LEU A 92 -1.09 -4.36 -6.92
C LEU A 92 -1.21 -3.07 -7.74
N THR A 93 -2.42 -2.67 -8.12
CA THR A 93 -2.65 -1.40 -8.83
C THR A 93 -2.18 -0.21 -7.98
N VAL A 94 -2.56 -0.18 -6.70
CA VAL A 94 -2.13 0.88 -5.77
C VAL A 94 -0.62 0.84 -5.57
N ALA A 95 -0.01 -0.34 -5.41
CA ALA A 95 1.44 -0.48 -5.26
C ALA A 95 2.21 0.07 -6.46
N VAL A 96 1.76 -0.23 -7.69
CA VAL A 96 2.36 0.30 -8.92
C VAL A 96 2.26 1.83 -8.96
N VAL A 97 1.08 2.38 -8.65
CA VAL A 97 0.88 3.84 -8.61
C VAL A 97 1.77 4.50 -7.55
N CYS A 98 1.87 3.92 -6.36
CA CYS A 98 2.74 4.41 -5.30
C CYS A 98 4.22 4.45 -5.72
N VAL A 99 4.70 3.42 -6.42
CA VAL A 99 6.10 3.39 -6.90
C VAL A 99 6.31 4.41 -8.02
N VAL A 100 5.44 4.41 -9.04
CA VAL A 100 5.62 5.20 -10.26
C VAL A 100 5.36 6.69 -10.04
N LEU A 101 4.34 7.05 -9.26
CA LEU A 101 3.92 8.45 -9.04
C LEU A 101 4.27 8.99 -7.66
N GLY A 102 4.66 8.13 -6.72
CA GLY A 102 5.09 8.52 -5.38
C GLY A 102 6.61 8.43 -5.21
N SER A 103 7.14 7.21 -5.14
CA SER A 103 8.54 6.97 -4.79
C SER A 103 9.54 7.49 -5.84
N ILE A 104 9.30 7.24 -7.13
CA ILE A 104 10.23 7.70 -8.18
C ILE A 104 10.28 9.24 -8.25
N PRO A 105 9.14 9.96 -8.34
CA PRO A 105 9.18 11.42 -8.40
C PRO A 105 9.73 12.06 -7.12
N ALA A 106 9.47 11.46 -5.95
CA ALA A 106 10.05 11.94 -4.69
C ALA A 106 11.58 11.92 -4.70
N VAL A 107 12.20 10.89 -5.28
CA VAL A 107 13.67 10.82 -5.44
C VAL A 107 14.18 11.85 -6.44
N LEU A 108 13.37 12.22 -7.43
CA LEU A 108 13.69 13.28 -8.40
C LEU A 108 13.47 14.70 -7.83
N GLY A 109 13.12 14.83 -6.55
CA GLY A 109 12.91 16.12 -5.88
C GLY A 109 11.54 16.74 -6.13
N VAL A 110 10.57 15.98 -6.65
CA VAL A 110 9.18 16.44 -6.77
C VAL A 110 8.56 16.57 -5.38
N SER A 111 7.88 17.69 -5.15
CA SER A 111 7.20 17.96 -3.88
C SER A 111 6.22 16.83 -3.51
N PRO A 112 6.22 16.34 -2.25
CA PRO A 112 5.30 15.28 -1.80
C PRO A 112 3.83 15.58 -2.07
N TRP A 113 3.42 16.85 -1.95
CA TRP A 113 2.05 17.27 -2.21
C TRP A 113 1.63 17.05 -3.67
N ILE A 114 2.55 17.26 -4.61
CA ILE A 114 2.31 17.02 -6.03
C ILE A 114 2.18 15.51 -6.28
N CYS A 115 3.07 14.71 -5.70
CA CYS A 115 3.00 13.24 -5.78
C CYS A 115 1.66 12.70 -5.25
N LEU A 116 1.18 13.24 -4.13
CA LEU A 116 -0.11 12.85 -3.55
C LEU A 116 -1.29 13.21 -4.46
N ILE A 117 -1.32 14.43 -5.01
CA ILE A 117 -2.38 14.86 -5.94
C ILE A 117 -2.36 14.00 -7.21
N MET A 118 -1.17 13.78 -7.79
CA MET A 118 -1.01 12.93 -8.98
C MET A 118 -1.49 11.50 -8.70
N GLY A 119 -1.16 10.94 -7.54
CA GLY A 119 -1.61 9.62 -7.11
C GLY A 119 -3.13 9.52 -6.99
N ILE A 120 -3.77 10.51 -6.34
CA ILE A 120 -5.23 10.56 -6.21
C ILE A 120 -5.92 10.63 -7.58
N VAL A 121 -5.43 11.51 -8.46
CA VAL A 121 -5.98 11.67 -9.82
C VAL A 121 -5.80 10.38 -10.61
N ALA A 122 -4.62 9.76 -10.55
CA ALA A 122 -4.34 8.51 -11.25
C ALA A 122 -5.22 7.36 -10.75
N LEU A 123 -5.33 7.15 -9.44
CA LEU A 123 -6.18 6.10 -8.87
C LEU A 123 -7.66 6.32 -9.21
N THR A 124 -8.13 7.56 -9.10
CA THR A 124 -9.51 7.90 -9.47
C THR A 124 -9.74 7.64 -10.96
N GLY A 125 -8.81 8.03 -11.82
CA GLY A 125 -8.87 7.76 -13.25
C GLY A 125 -8.90 6.27 -13.55
N ILE A 126 -7.99 5.49 -12.96
CA ILE A 126 -7.93 4.03 -13.15
C ILE A 126 -9.26 3.39 -12.75
N VAL A 127 -9.80 3.72 -11.57
CA VAL A 127 -11.09 3.19 -11.12
C VAL A 127 -12.22 3.57 -12.08
N ARG A 128 -12.24 4.79 -12.61
CA ARG A 128 -13.31 5.26 -13.51
C ARG A 128 -13.24 4.69 -14.93
N PHE A 129 -12.04 4.40 -15.44
CA PHE A 129 -11.86 3.89 -16.81
C PHE A 129 -11.74 2.36 -16.89
N VAL A 130 -11.18 1.72 -15.86
CA VAL A 130 -10.97 0.26 -15.81
C VAL A 130 -12.01 -0.44 -14.95
N GLY A 131 -12.56 0.24 -13.94
CA GLY A 131 -13.61 -0.30 -13.10
C GLY A 131 -14.87 -0.58 -13.91
N LYS A 132 -15.28 -1.85 -13.93
CA LYS A 132 -16.56 -2.24 -14.53
C LYS A 132 -17.65 -2.14 -13.47
N PRO A 133 -18.83 -1.58 -13.79
CA PRO A 133 -20.00 -1.70 -12.93
C PRO A 133 -20.38 -3.17 -12.79
N ASP A 134 -20.77 -3.61 -11.60
CA ASP A 134 -21.34 -4.95 -11.41
C ASP A 134 -22.69 -5.02 -12.13
N SER A 135 -22.76 -5.76 -13.22
CA SER A 135 -23.97 -5.92 -14.06
C SER A 135 -25.08 -6.74 -13.38
N ASP A 136 -24.75 -7.43 -12.28
CA ASP A 136 -25.66 -8.33 -11.55
C ASP A 136 -26.04 -7.78 -10.17
N PHE A 137 -25.82 -6.49 -9.90
CA PHE A 137 -26.25 -5.87 -8.65
C PHE A 137 -27.77 -5.59 -8.69
N GLU A 138 -28.59 -6.65 -8.54
CA GLU A 138 -30.01 -6.49 -8.23
C GLU A 138 -30.14 -5.73 -6.91
N SER A 139 -30.84 -4.60 -6.96
CA SER A 139 -31.09 -3.80 -5.77
C SER A 139 -31.89 -4.63 -4.75
N PRO A 140 -31.71 -4.46 -3.43
CA PRO A 140 -32.53 -5.16 -2.43
C PRO A 140 -34.05 -4.97 -2.61
N THR A 141 -34.45 -3.92 -3.34
CA THR A 141 -35.83 -3.62 -3.75
C THR A 141 -36.41 -4.55 -4.82
N GLU A 142 -35.59 -5.25 -5.62
CA GLU A 142 -36.05 -6.18 -6.67
C GLU A 142 -36.25 -7.62 -6.14
N ARG A 143 -35.90 -7.88 -4.88
CA ARG A 143 -36.07 -9.19 -4.21
C ARG A 143 -37.34 -9.28 -3.34
N LEU A 144 -38.23 -8.29 -3.42
CA LEU A 144 -39.51 -8.21 -2.71
C LEU A 144 -40.68 -8.24 -3.71
#